data_AF-A0A9P7E6H8-F1
#
_entry.id   AF-A0A9P7E6H8-F1
#
_cell.length_a   1.000
_cell.length_b   1.000
_cell.length_c   1.000
_cell.angle_alpha   90.00
_cell.angle_beta   90.00
_cell.angle_gamma   90.00
#
_symmetry.space_group_name_H-M   'P 1'
#
loop_
_entity.id
_entity.type
_entity.pdbx_description
1 polymer ?
#
loop_
_entity_poly.entity_id
_entity_poly.type
_entity_poly.pdbx_seq_one_letter_code
_entity_poly.pdbx_strand_id
1 'polypeptide(L)'
;YLFSGWKDWEVALWLLHLGLSMVKVDSFLSLEMVGFRLIHCVYYPDKCLVKIKSLPLSFCSAKELCGRVEMLPGGPPWMSQVIPTVHPTKSPVILYWRDPLECIVSLLNHPFFHDRMDFTPRRVYATAQRLCCIYSE
;
A
#
# COMPACT_ATOMS: atom_id res chain seq x y z
N TYR A 1 -2.37 -3.43 11.94
CA TYR A 1 -2.47 -3.09 10.51
C TYR A 1 -3.57 -3.92 9.86
N LEU A 2 -4.31 -3.39 8.88
CA LEU A 2 -5.52 -4.01 8.31
C LEU A 2 -5.23 -5.18 7.35
N PHE A 3 -3.98 -5.33 6.91
CA PHE A 3 -3.50 -6.41 6.05
C PHE A 3 -2.44 -7.24 6.79
N SER A 4 -2.29 -8.52 6.42
CA SER A 4 -1.37 -9.47 7.06
C SER A 4 0.10 -9.21 6.74
N GLY A 5 0.38 -8.44 5.68
CA GLY A 5 1.73 -8.03 5.29
C GLY A 5 1.77 -7.44 3.89
N TRP A 6 2.98 -7.19 3.36
CA TRP A 6 3.17 -6.55 2.06
C TRP A 6 2.56 -7.34 0.90
N LYS A 7 2.78 -8.66 0.86
CA LYS A 7 2.23 -9.53 -0.21
C LYS A 7 0.70 -9.52 -0.25
N ASP A 8 0.07 -9.38 0.91
CA ASP A 8 -1.39 -9.28 1.04
C ASP A 8 -1.89 -7.90 0.59
N TRP A 9 -1.19 -6.84 0.97
CA TRP A 9 -1.49 -5.47 0.51
C TRP A 9 -1.29 -5.28 -1.00
N GLU A 10 -0.23 -5.85 -1.59
CA GLU A 10 0.05 -5.73 -3.02
C GLU A 10 -1.10 -6.31 -3.87
N VAL A 11 -1.61 -7.48 -3.48
CA VAL A 11 -2.75 -8.12 -4.13
C VAL A 11 -4.02 -7.29 -3.96
N ALA A 12 -4.27 -6.77 -2.76
CA ALA A 12 -5.37 -5.87 -2.48
C ALA A 12 -5.33 -4.62 -3.38
N LEU A 13 -4.18 -3.94 -3.42
CA LEU A 13 -3.98 -2.73 -4.22
C LEU A 13 -4.15 -2.99 -5.71
N TRP A 14 -3.61 -4.09 -6.21
CA TRP A 14 -3.76 -4.50 -7.60
C TRP A 14 -5.23 -4.75 -7.98
N LEU A 15 -5.98 -5.46 -7.13
CA LEU A 15 -7.40 -5.71 -7.34
C LEU A 15 -8.23 -4.41 -7.37
N LEU A 16 -7.89 -3.44 -6.53
CA LEU A 16 -8.56 -2.13 -6.47
C LEU A 16 -8.29 -1.28 -7.71
N HIS A 17 -7.03 -1.27 -8.20
CA HIS A 17 -6.64 -0.47 -9.36
C HIS A 17 -7.20 -1.00 -10.68
N LEU A 18 -7.47 -2.30 -10.79
CA LEU A 18 -8.04 -2.89 -12.00
C LEU A 18 -9.51 -2.51 -12.26
N GLY A 19 -10.19 -1.88 -11.27
CA GLY A 19 -11.60 -1.49 -11.41
C GLY A 19 -12.53 -2.68 -11.69
N LEU A 20 -12.17 -3.88 -11.19
CA LEU A 20 -12.98 -5.07 -11.37
C LEU A 20 -14.31 -4.93 -10.61
N SER A 21 -15.37 -5.54 -11.15
CA SER A 21 -16.62 -5.67 -10.38
C SER A 21 -16.41 -6.59 -9.17
N MET A 22 -17.19 -6.37 -8.11
CA MET A 22 -17.12 -7.21 -6.89
C MET A 22 -17.25 -8.71 -7.21
N VAL A 23 -18.10 -9.07 -8.17
CA VAL A 23 -18.29 -10.47 -8.63
C VAL A 23 -17.00 -11.06 -9.22
N LYS A 24 -16.24 -10.28 -10.00
CA LYS A 24 -14.97 -10.74 -10.57
C LYS A 24 -13.88 -10.89 -9.50
N VAL A 25 -13.88 -9.99 -8.52
CA VAL A 25 -12.98 -10.09 -7.36
C VAL A 25 -13.31 -11.34 -6.54
N ASP A 26 -14.58 -11.61 -6.25
CA ASP A 26 -15.01 -12.82 -5.55
C ASP A 26 -14.69 -14.09 -6.37
N SER A 27 -14.83 -14.04 -7.69
CA SER A 27 -14.42 -15.13 -8.57
C SER A 27 -12.91 -15.38 -8.50
N PHE A 28 -12.08 -14.35 -8.41
CA PHE A 28 -10.63 -14.50 -8.20
C PHE A 28 -10.33 -15.10 -6.82
N LEU A 29 -10.99 -14.61 -5.77
CA LEU A 29 -10.81 -15.10 -4.41
C LEU A 29 -11.33 -16.52 -4.19
N SER A 30 -12.17 -17.05 -5.07
CA SER A 30 -12.66 -18.44 -5.02
C SER A 30 -11.75 -19.44 -5.75
N LEU A 31 -10.72 -18.99 -6.49
CA LEU A 31 -9.75 -19.87 -7.13
C LEU A 31 -9.03 -20.73 -6.09
N GLU A 32 -8.81 -22.02 -6.36
CA GLU A 32 -8.25 -22.97 -5.37
C GLU A 32 -6.88 -22.56 -4.81
N MET A 33 -6.10 -21.82 -5.60
CA MET A 33 -4.82 -21.27 -5.18
C MET A 33 -4.97 -20.11 -4.17
N VAL A 34 -6.04 -19.32 -4.28
CA VAL A 34 -6.24 -18.06 -3.56
C VAL A 34 -7.24 -18.21 -2.41
N GLY A 35 -8.26 -19.02 -2.61
CA GLY A 35 -9.42 -19.17 -1.73
C GLY A 35 -9.18 -20.03 -0.50
N PHE A 36 -9.93 -19.71 0.55
CA PHE A 36 -9.92 -20.45 1.81
C PHE A 36 -10.81 -21.69 1.67
N ARG A 37 -10.21 -22.87 1.48
CA ARG A 37 -10.94 -24.14 1.65
C ARG A 37 -10.42 -24.88 2.88
N LEU A 38 -11.35 -25.18 3.80
CA LEU A 38 -11.16 -26.24 4.78
C LEU A 38 -11.24 -27.56 4.01
N ILE A 39 -10.10 -28.18 3.72
CA ILE A 39 -10.10 -29.56 3.26
C ILE A 39 -10.37 -30.42 4.49
N HIS A 40 -11.54 -31.05 4.54
CA HIS A 40 -11.84 -32.05 5.56
C HIS A 40 -10.96 -33.27 5.28
N CYS A 41 -9.93 -33.49 6.10
CA CYS A 41 -9.08 -34.67 5.99
C CYS A 41 -9.89 -35.92 6.39
N VAL A 42 -10.33 -36.69 5.40
CA VAL A 42 -11.12 -37.93 5.60
C VAL A 42 -10.33 -39.03 6.34
N TYR A 43 -9.00 -38.89 6.44
CA TYR A 43 -8.11 -39.96 6.91
C TYR A 43 -7.66 -39.84 8.39
N TYR A 44 -7.81 -38.68 9.04
CA TYR A 44 -7.47 -38.49 10.46
C TYR A 44 -8.41 -37.44 11.08
N PRO A 45 -9.52 -37.86 11.71
CA PRO A 45 -10.50 -36.92 12.28
C PRO A 45 -9.95 -36.09 13.46
N ASP A 46 -8.88 -36.57 14.12
CA ASP A 46 -8.29 -35.92 15.31
C ASP A 46 -7.01 -35.12 15.02
N LYS A 47 -6.52 -35.09 13.77
CA LYS A 47 -5.32 -34.31 13.40
C LYS A 47 -5.69 -33.15 12.50
N CYS A 48 -5.61 -31.96 13.09
CA CYS A 48 -5.48 -30.63 12.52
C CYS A 48 -5.82 -30.46 11.04
N LEU A 49 -6.88 -29.68 10.80
CA LEU A 49 -7.16 -28.97 9.55
C LEU A 49 -5.85 -28.43 8.92
N VAL A 50 -5.36 -29.09 7.88
CA VAL A 50 -4.17 -28.63 7.16
C VAL A 50 -4.58 -27.44 6.31
N LYS A 51 -4.19 -26.25 6.77
CA LYS A 51 -4.43 -24.97 6.11
C LYS A 51 -3.49 -24.84 4.91
N ILE A 52 -3.90 -25.34 3.74
CA ILE A 52 -3.19 -25.09 2.49
C ILE A 52 -3.62 -23.72 1.97
N LYS A 53 -3.10 -22.65 2.56
CA LYS A 53 -3.11 -21.34 1.90
C LYS A 53 -1.86 -21.26 1.05
N SER A 54 -1.98 -21.28 -0.28
CA SER A 54 -0.82 -20.90 -1.11
C SER A 54 -0.57 -19.39 -1.02
N LEU A 55 -1.63 -18.60 -0.75
CA LEU A 55 -1.55 -17.16 -0.54
C LEU A 55 -2.29 -16.75 0.76
N PRO A 56 -1.58 -16.28 1.81
CA PRO A 56 -2.18 -15.92 3.08
C PRO A 56 -2.85 -14.53 3.05
N LEU A 57 -3.89 -14.39 2.22
CA LEU A 57 -4.67 -13.15 2.18
C LEU A 57 -5.43 -12.93 3.50
N SER A 58 -5.55 -11.67 3.89
CA SER A 58 -6.27 -11.26 5.09
C SER A 58 -7.77 -11.09 4.88
N PHE A 59 -8.25 -11.03 3.63
CA PHE A 59 -9.64 -10.88 3.23
C PHE A 59 -10.12 -12.07 2.38
N CYS A 60 -11.43 -12.37 2.44
CA CYS A 60 -12.05 -13.51 1.75
C CYS A 60 -13.13 -13.10 0.73
N SER A 61 -13.49 -11.82 0.66
CA SER A 61 -14.46 -11.29 -0.31
C SER A 61 -14.13 -9.87 -0.76
N ALA A 62 -14.68 -9.46 -1.88
CA ALA A 62 -14.61 -8.10 -2.39
C ALA A 62 -15.18 -7.08 -1.40
N LYS A 63 -16.29 -7.42 -0.72
CA LYS A 63 -16.90 -6.56 0.30
C LYS A 63 -15.97 -6.34 1.48
N GLU A 64 -15.32 -7.41 1.94
CA GLU A 64 -14.35 -7.33 3.04
C GLU A 64 -13.11 -6.51 2.64
N LEU A 65 -12.63 -6.68 1.41
CA LEU A 65 -11.56 -5.86 0.85
C LEU A 65 -11.93 -4.38 0.84
N CYS A 66 -13.10 -4.02 0.28
CA CYS A 66 -13.58 -2.64 0.25
C CYS A 66 -13.73 -2.05 1.66
N GLY A 67 -14.33 -2.79 2.59
CA GLY A 67 -14.48 -2.32 3.97
C GLY A 67 -13.14 -2.07 4.66
N ARG A 68 -12.13 -2.91 4.41
CA ARG A 68 -10.76 -2.66 4.92
C ARG A 68 -10.13 -1.43 4.29
N VAL A 69 -10.36 -1.19 3.01
CA VAL A 69 -9.84 0.00 2.31
C VAL A 69 -10.48 1.27 2.84
N GLU A 70 -11.79 1.25 3.10
CA GLU A 70 -12.52 2.37 3.70
C GLU A 70 -12.03 2.71 5.12
N MET A 71 -11.53 1.71 5.87
CA MET A 71 -10.92 1.91 7.19
C MET A 71 -9.48 2.44 7.14
N LEU A 72 -8.85 2.51 5.97
CA LEU A 72 -7.52 3.08 5.86
C LEU A 72 -7.58 4.59 6.14
N PRO A 73 -6.61 5.14 6.89
CA PRO A 73 -6.54 6.58 7.06
C PRO A 73 -6.37 7.21 5.67
N GLY A 74 -7.18 8.23 5.39
CA GLY A 74 -6.97 9.05 4.22
C GLY A 74 -5.56 9.65 4.22
N GLY A 75 -5.00 9.86 3.05
CA GLY A 75 -3.78 10.66 2.93
C GLY A 75 -4.05 12.13 3.27
N PRO A 76 -2.99 12.94 3.46
CA PRO A 76 -3.14 14.37 3.71
C PRO A 76 -3.99 15.04 2.63
N PRO A 77 -4.95 15.92 2.99
CA PRO A 77 -5.83 16.54 2.02
C PRO A 77 -5.06 17.43 1.04
N TRP A 78 -5.58 17.55 -0.18
CA TRP A 78 -5.10 18.55 -1.12
C TRP A 78 -5.57 19.94 -0.69
N MET A 79 -4.62 20.87 -0.59
CA MET A 79 -4.85 22.28 -0.37
C MET A 79 -4.69 23.05 -1.69
N SER A 80 -5.44 24.14 -1.84
CA SER A 80 -5.32 25.01 -3.00
C SER A 80 -5.32 26.47 -2.60
N GLN A 81 -4.53 27.28 -3.30
CA GLN A 81 -4.48 28.73 -3.09
C GLN A 81 -4.23 29.44 -4.41
N VAL A 82 -4.91 30.57 -4.62
CA VAL A 82 -4.64 31.44 -5.77
C VAL A 82 -3.36 32.23 -5.52
N ILE A 83 -2.39 32.13 -6.44
CA ILE A 83 -1.15 32.91 -6.41
C ILE A 83 -1.40 34.26 -7.10
N PRO A 84 -1.05 35.39 -6.46
CA PRO A 84 -1.09 36.69 -7.12
C PRO A 84 -0.01 36.76 -8.21
N THR A 85 -0.40 37.13 -9.43
CA THR A 85 0.52 37.32 -10.55
C THR A 85 0.74 38.81 -10.81
N VAL A 86 1.98 39.18 -11.15
CA VAL A 86 2.34 40.57 -11.51
C VAL A 86 1.62 41.03 -12.78
N HIS A 87 1.29 40.08 -13.67
CA HIS A 87 0.58 40.32 -14.92
C HIS A 87 -0.79 39.63 -14.89
N PRO A 88 -1.84 40.24 -15.45
CA PRO A 88 -3.17 39.63 -15.50
C PRO A 88 -3.16 38.39 -16.40
N THR A 89 -3.53 37.25 -15.83
CA THR A 89 -3.75 36.00 -16.56
C THR A 89 -5.24 35.84 -16.88
N LYS A 90 -5.56 35.13 -17.98
CA LYS A 90 -6.96 34.84 -18.36
C LYS A 90 -7.70 33.97 -17.34
N SER A 91 -6.95 33.17 -16.58
CA SER A 91 -7.45 32.32 -15.50
C SER A 91 -6.55 32.50 -14.27
N PRO A 92 -7.08 32.34 -13.05
CA PRO A 92 -6.28 32.42 -11.84
C PRO A 92 -5.25 31.31 -11.80
N VAL A 93 -4.02 31.64 -11.38
CA VAL A 93 -2.98 30.64 -11.12
C VAL A 93 -3.25 30.01 -9.76
N ILE A 94 -3.54 28.71 -9.74
CA ILE A 94 -3.86 27.97 -8.51
C ILE A 94 -2.66 27.08 -8.15
N LEU A 95 -2.10 27.27 -6.96
CA LEU A 95 -1.13 26.39 -6.34
C LEU A 95 -1.84 25.27 -5.62
N TYR A 96 -1.57 24.04 -6.00
CA TYR A 96 -1.99 22.84 -5.27
C TYR A 96 -0.82 22.31 -4.45
N TRP A 97 -1.04 22.06 -3.17
CA TRP A 97 -0.03 21.55 -2.26
C TRP A 97 -0.65 20.65 -1.18
N ARG A 98 0.17 19.94 -0.42
CA ARG A 98 -0.22 19.19 0.78
C ARG A 98 0.69 19.62 1.92
N ASP A 99 0.21 19.54 3.16
CA ASP A 99 1.07 19.81 4.31
C ASP A 99 2.25 18.81 4.31
N PRO A 100 3.51 19.28 4.19
CA PRO A 100 4.67 18.41 4.15
C PRO A 100 4.84 17.62 5.45
N LEU A 101 4.47 18.16 6.61
CA LEU A 101 4.55 17.46 7.88
C LEU A 101 3.55 16.32 7.93
N GLU A 102 2.30 16.57 7.51
CA GLU A 102 1.30 15.50 7.41
C GLU A 102 1.70 14.43 6.40
N CYS A 103 2.30 14.81 5.26
CA CYS A 103 2.86 13.86 4.30
C CYS A 103 3.95 12.99 4.92
N ILE A 104 4.92 13.57 5.63
CA ILE A 104 5.98 12.83 6.29
C ILE A 104 5.38 11.90 7.35
N VAL A 105 4.50 12.40 8.21
CA VAL A 105 3.83 11.58 9.25
C VAL A 105 3.05 10.44 8.61
N SER A 106 2.33 10.70 7.51
CA SER A 106 1.61 9.68 6.76
C SER A 106 2.55 8.62 6.20
N LEU A 107 3.66 9.03 5.56
CA LEU A 107 4.69 8.13 5.02
C LEU A 107 5.35 7.28 6.12
N LEU A 108 5.74 7.90 7.23
CA LEU A 108 6.40 7.22 8.36
C LEU A 108 5.49 6.19 9.03
N ASN A 109 4.20 6.49 9.12
CA ASN A 109 3.21 5.58 9.69
C ASN A 109 2.67 4.55 8.66
N HIS A 110 3.04 4.68 7.39
CA HIS A 110 2.53 3.81 6.35
C HIS A 110 3.29 2.48 6.37
N PRO A 111 2.63 1.33 6.57
CA PRO A 111 3.32 0.07 6.87
C PRO A 111 4.14 -0.51 5.71
N PHE A 112 3.92 -0.01 4.49
CA PHE A 112 4.84 -0.25 3.36
C PHE A 112 6.29 0.15 3.68
N PHE A 113 6.49 1.20 4.47
CA PHE A 113 7.80 1.80 4.72
C PHE A 113 8.43 1.41 6.06
N HIS A 114 7.69 0.78 6.98
CA HIS A 114 8.10 0.53 8.38
C HIS A 114 9.51 -0.07 8.51
N ASP A 115 9.83 -1.08 7.70
CA ASP A 115 11.15 -1.76 7.71
C ASP A 115 12.00 -1.46 6.46
N ARG A 116 11.56 -0.51 5.63
CA ARG A 116 12.24 -0.16 4.36
C ARG A 116 12.88 1.22 4.37
N MET A 117 12.63 2.02 5.41
CA MET A 117 13.24 3.33 5.56
C MET A 117 14.59 3.21 6.27
N ASP A 118 15.65 3.63 5.57
CA ASP A 118 17.00 3.75 6.14
C ASP A 118 17.20 5.20 6.60
N PHE A 119 17.17 5.41 7.91
CA PHE A 119 17.45 6.71 8.53
C PHE A 119 18.93 6.86 8.92
N THR A 120 19.77 5.86 8.62
CA THR A 120 21.18 5.88 8.98
C THR A 120 21.92 6.86 8.09
N PRO A 121 22.51 7.94 8.64
CA PRO A 121 23.32 8.84 7.83
C PRO A 121 24.50 8.08 7.25
N ARG A 122 24.69 8.13 5.93
CA ARG A 122 25.79 7.46 5.25
C ARG A 122 26.56 8.44 4.38
N ARG A 123 27.90 8.33 4.43
CA ARG A 123 28.79 9.01 3.49
C ARG A 123 29.01 8.11 2.30
N VAL A 124 28.41 8.46 1.16
CA VAL A 124 28.62 7.77 -0.11
C VAL A 124 29.79 8.45 -0.81
N TYR A 125 30.74 7.66 -1.33
CA TYR A 125 31.88 8.17 -2.08
C TYR A 125 31.90 7.58 -3.48
N ALA A 126 32.33 8.37 -4.46
CA ALA A 126 32.37 7.93 -5.86
C ALA A 126 33.39 6.81 -6.13
N THR A 127 34.43 6.73 -5.29
CA THR A 127 35.52 5.77 -5.45
C THR A 127 35.93 5.21 -4.09
N ALA A 128 36.56 4.03 -4.11
CA ALA A 128 37.06 3.36 -2.90
C ALA A 128 38.08 4.21 -2.10
N GLN A 129 38.76 5.14 -2.76
CA GLN A 129 39.72 6.07 -2.15
C GLN A 129 39.05 7.20 -1.35
N ARG A 130 37.70 7.30 -1.38
CA ARG A 130 36.91 8.31 -0.63
C ARG A 130 37.27 9.77 -0.93
N LEU A 131 37.77 10.05 -2.13
CA LEU A 131 38.23 11.39 -2.52
C LEU A 131 37.08 12.35 -2.88
N CYS A 132 35.96 11.82 -3.36
CA CYS A 132 34.80 12.62 -3.75
C CYS A 132 33.54 12.07 -3.07
N CYS A 133 32.92 12.89 -2.21
CA CYS A 133 31.67 12.56 -1.54
C CYS A 133 30.51 12.78 -2.51
N ILE A 134 29.64 11.79 -2.65
CA ILE A 134 28.40 11.89 -3.40
C ILE A 134 27.31 12.32 -2.43
N TYR A 135 26.64 13.41 -2.78
CA TYR A 135 25.41 13.86 -2.13
C TYR A 135 24.27 13.40 -3.04
N SER A 136 23.46 12.45 -2.59
CA SER A 136 22.17 12.19 -3.25
C SER A 136 21.19 13.27 -2.83
N GLU A 137 20.46 13.82 -3.80
CA GLU A 137 19.32 14.73 -3.56
C GLU A 137 18.18 14.05 -2.79
#